data_AF-A0A061JBD2-F1
#
_entry.id   AF-A0A061JBD2-F1
#
_cell.length_a   1.000
_cell.length_b   1.000
_cell.length_c   1.000
_cell.angle_alpha   90.00
_cell.angle_beta   90.00
_cell.angle_gamma   90.00
#
_symmetry.space_group_name_H-M   'P 1'
#
loop_
_entity.id
_entity.type
_entity.pdbx_description
1 polymer ?
#
loop_
_entity_poly.entity_id
_entity_poly.type
_entity_poly.pdbx_seq_one_letter_code
_entity_poly.pdbx_strand_id
1 'polypeptide(L)'
;MSIVQPPTADGGPESIQFDFLTCEANEQQLWGEVYLREFPDVEEFGAMTVEEQREIVAGLQEEVDVLEEEMRVFVRQADSLRVERPLAVIGTPLTSMRKSLSTFLPAEHTLRGVEESSVSESVVLVNGEGGGDVISSPPSIRRGQAYSRKLVDINDVYVALEDRVAMFTKERDRLRQQRDRDEREGEHLRDLLTATVKEAVGRSKEIRLELLQLQREVLNEGSSTASSDDLLRFMDKRYDRQAKYLDKLNVQCAAAERKITQTQLQLRQRHAAGEAFHAIDFEQLRIENQQFNERIERKNLELVELKGTSTRTVQTLNSLMDTLNGLTAEQNRLRKDLKNRREYLARLQREMISVAHEADAAEHKNATIKAQHEAVRVPKIEHYVAQKAEEYELKKAQRNWKRKVEIAEGQLRLIQQQIRTLAKAREAPRRWVKELQRQVATPPNSFTKSAARGSEGGAMYTDAEGKYEVQVKLDGTPVVGSSKALLDIKRRR
;
A
#
# COMPACT_ATOMS: atom_id res chain seq x y z
N MET A 1 -37.48 51.52 -31.11
CA MET A 1 -38.89 51.76 -30.76
C MET A 1 -39.56 50.42 -30.55
N SER A 2 -40.27 50.33 -29.43
CA SER A 2 -40.92 49.14 -28.91
C SER A 2 -42.19 48.76 -29.70
N ILE A 3 -42.52 47.46 -29.62
CA ILE A 3 -43.85 46.83 -29.59
C ILE A 3 -44.75 47.00 -30.81
N VAL A 4 -45.08 45.87 -31.46
CA VAL A 4 -46.48 45.43 -31.74
C VAL A 4 -46.52 43.89 -31.77
N GLN A 5 -47.42 43.31 -30.98
CA GLN A 5 -47.82 41.88 -30.95
C GLN A 5 -49.03 41.63 -31.91
N PRO A 6 -49.38 40.36 -32.22
CA PRO A 6 -50.04 39.93 -33.46
C PRO A 6 -51.57 39.95 -33.41
N PRO A 7 -52.28 39.75 -34.54
CA PRO A 7 -53.70 39.41 -34.50
C PRO A 7 -53.93 37.89 -34.53
N THR A 8 -55.06 37.57 -33.91
CA THR A 8 -55.57 36.33 -33.37
C THR A 8 -56.26 35.44 -34.38
N ALA A 9 -56.31 34.15 -34.03
CA ALA A 9 -57.12 33.11 -34.64
C ALA A 9 -58.61 33.32 -34.36
N ASP A 10 -59.44 33.09 -35.38
CA ASP A 10 -60.88 32.85 -35.26
C ASP A 10 -61.28 31.89 -36.39
N GLY A 11 -61.89 30.76 -36.04
CA GLY A 11 -62.34 29.72 -36.98
C GLY A 11 -62.52 28.39 -36.25
N GLY A 12 -63.78 28.01 -36.02
CA GLY A 12 -64.21 26.83 -35.27
C GLY A 12 -63.88 25.47 -35.93
N PRO A 13 -64.34 24.36 -35.33
CA PRO A 13 -63.96 23.02 -35.75
C PRO A 13 -64.67 22.69 -37.07
N GLU A 14 -63.93 22.73 -38.17
CA GLU A 14 -64.37 22.12 -39.41
C GLU A 14 -64.42 20.60 -39.18
N SER A 15 -65.64 20.08 -39.14
CA SER A 15 -65.94 18.66 -39.31
C SER A 15 -65.28 18.18 -40.61
N ILE A 16 -64.20 17.40 -40.48
CA ILE A 16 -63.57 16.73 -41.60
C ILE A 16 -64.55 15.65 -42.08
N GLN A 17 -65.37 16.01 -43.05
CA GLN A 17 -66.27 15.10 -43.75
C GLN A 17 -65.40 14.16 -44.61
N PHE A 18 -65.34 12.88 -44.23
CA PHE A 18 -64.60 11.84 -44.94
C PHE A 18 -65.32 11.45 -46.24
N ASP A 19 -65.30 12.34 -47.23
CA ASP A 19 -65.90 12.10 -48.56
C ASP A 19 -65.05 11.16 -49.46
N PHE A 20 -64.20 10.30 -48.89
CA PHE A 20 -63.31 9.40 -49.64
C PHE A 20 -63.88 8.00 -49.89
N LEU A 21 -65.08 7.68 -49.39
CA LEU A 21 -65.64 6.31 -49.46
C LEU A 21 -66.88 6.14 -50.36
N THR A 22 -67.28 7.13 -51.14
CA THR A 22 -68.39 6.94 -52.11
C THR A 22 -67.89 6.23 -53.37
N CYS A 23 -67.73 4.91 -53.29
CA CYS A 23 -67.50 4.03 -54.43
C CYS A 23 -68.81 3.29 -54.80
N GLU A 24 -69.18 3.37 -56.08
CA GLU A 24 -70.41 2.83 -56.69
C GLU A 24 -70.42 1.29 -56.84
N ALA A 25 -70.32 0.55 -55.72
CA ALA A 25 -70.55 -0.89 -55.68
C ALA A 25 -71.48 -1.23 -54.52
N ASN A 26 -72.66 -1.79 -54.83
CA ASN A 26 -73.74 -2.08 -53.86
C ASN A 26 -73.28 -2.83 -52.60
N GLU A 27 -72.23 -3.65 -52.69
CA GLU A 27 -71.70 -4.39 -51.54
C GLU A 27 -70.92 -3.49 -50.57
N GLN A 28 -70.10 -2.56 -51.04
CA GLN A 28 -69.37 -1.63 -50.16
C GLN A 28 -70.30 -0.57 -49.54
N GLN A 29 -71.41 -0.26 -50.22
CA GLN A 29 -72.45 0.65 -49.72
C GLN A 29 -73.25 0.01 -48.56
N LEU A 30 -73.53 -1.29 -48.63
CA LEU A 30 -74.13 -2.06 -47.54
C LEU A 30 -73.22 -2.10 -46.30
N TRP A 31 -71.92 -2.30 -46.48
CA TRP A 31 -70.97 -2.23 -45.36
C TRP A 31 -70.82 -0.81 -44.81
N GLY A 32 -70.83 0.20 -45.67
CA GLY A 32 -70.85 1.61 -45.27
C GLY A 32 -72.05 1.94 -44.38
N GLU A 33 -73.24 1.43 -44.71
CA GLU A 33 -74.45 1.63 -43.89
C GLU A 33 -74.37 0.98 -42.52
N VAL A 34 -73.73 -0.20 -42.39
CA VAL A 34 -73.52 -0.85 -41.08
C VAL A 34 -72.54 -0.04 -40.23
N TYR A 35 -71.37 0.30 -40.78
CA TYR A 35 -70.31 0.98 -40.04
C TYR A 35 -70.56 2.48 -39.77
N LEU A 36 -71.52 3.10 -40.47
CA LEU A 36 -71.92 4.50 -40.29
C LEU A 36 -73.32 4.63 -39.65
N ARG A 37 -73.92 3.54 -39.16
CA ARG A 37 -75.23 3.58 -38.50
C ARG A 37 -75.09 4.24 -37.12
N GLU A 38 -75.67 5.43 -36.96
CA GLU A 38 -75.74 6.11 -35.68
C GLU A 38 -76.95 5.58 -34.88
N PHE A 39 -76.68 5.11 -33.66
CA PHE A 39 -77.73 4.71 -32.71
C PHE A 39 -78.10 5.89 -31.81
N PRO A 40 -79.39 6.06 -31.45
CA PRO A 40 -79.82 7.17 -30.62
C PRO A 40 -79.19 7.10 -29.23
N ASP A 41 -78.84 8.27 -28.68
CA ASP A 41 -78.21 8.40 -27.36
C ASP A 41 -79.16 7.94 -26.24
N VAL A 42 -78.61 7.64 -25.05
CA VAL A 42 -79.35 7.04 -23.92
C VAL A 42 -80.61 7.84 -23.51
N GLU A 43 -80.59 9.16 -23.66
CA GLU A 43 -81.73 10.04 -23.37
C GLU A 43 -82.80 10.00 -24.47
N GLU A 44 -82.40 9.85 -25.73
CA GLU A 44 -83.31 9.73 -26.89
C GLU A 44 -83.95 8.34 -26.93
N PHE A 45 -83.19 7.29 -26.61
CA PHE A 45 -83.69 5.92 -26.48
C PHE A 45 -84.78 5.82 -25.40
N GLY A 46 -84.60 6.52 -24.27
CA GLY A 46 -85.58 6.54 -23.17
C GLY A 46 -86.90 7.27 -23.48
N ALA A 47 -86.90 8.17 -24.47
CA ALA A 47 -88.08 8.93 -24.89
C ALA A 47 -88.92 8.24 -25.98
N MET A 48 -88.40 7.17 -26.59
CA MET A 48 -89.04 6.39 -27.65
C MET A 48 -90.11 5.43 -27.10
N THR A 49 -91.04 5.02 -27.96
CA THR A 49 -92.05 4.02 -27.57
C THR A 49 -91.41 2.65 -27.35
N VAL A 50 -92.03 1.81 -26.52
CA VAL A 50 -91.50 0.47 -26.18
C VAL A 50 -91.34 -0.44 -27.41
N GLU A 51 -92.13 -0.19 -28.46
CA GLU A 51 -92.04 -0.92 -29.73
C GLU A 51 -90.81 -0.47 -30.55
N GLU A 52 -90.57 0.84 -30.65
CA GLU A 52 -89.39 1.41 -31.30
C GLU A 52 -88.09 1.05 -30.55
N GLN A 53 -88.12 1.05 -29.22
CA GLN A 53 -86.99 0.58 -28.40
C GLN A 53 -86.65 -0.89 -28.68
N ARG A 54 -87.66 -1.75 -28.87
CA ARG A 54 -87.45 -3.17 -29.19
C ARG A 54 -86.88 -3.35 -30.58
N GLU A 55 -87.31 -2.56 -31.56
CA GLU A 55 -86.80 -2.61 -32.93
C GLU A 55 -85.33 -2.17 -33.01
N ILE A 56 -84.96 -1.11 -32.28
CA ILE A 56 -83.56 -0.67 -32.19
C ILE A 56 -82.69 -1.71 -31.48
N VAL A 57 -83.16 -2.30 -30.38
CA VAL A 57 -82.42 -3.34 -29.66
C VAL A 57 -82.26 -4.60 -30.51
N ALA A 58 -83.29 -4.98 -31.28
CA ALA A 58 -83.20 -6.10 -32.22
C ALA A 58 -82.19 -5.82 -33.34
N GLY A 59 -82.20 -4.61 -33.91
CA GLY A 59 -81.22 -4.19 -34.91
C GLY A 59 -79.78 -4.16 -34.37
N LEU A 60 -79.59 -3.70 -33.13
CA LEU A 60 -78.29 -3.74 -32.45
C LEU A 60 -77.81 -5.18 -32.22
N GLN A 61 -78.71 -6.09 -31.84
CA GLN A 61 -78.35 -7.49 -31.66
C GLN A 61 -77.95 -8.15 -32.98
N GLU A 62 -78.69 -7.88 -34.06
CA GLU A 62 -78.34 -8.37 -35.40
C GLU A 62 -76.98 -7.83 -35.86
N GLU A 63 -76.67 -6.56 -35.60
CA GLU A 63 -75.37 -5.98 -35.95
C GLU A 63 -74.22 -6.58 -35.14
N VAL A 64 -74.41 -6.79 -33.84
CA VAL A 64 -73.42 -7.47 -32.98
C VAL A 64 -73.17 -8.90 -33.47
N ASP A 65 -74.23 -9.64 -33.84
CA ASP A 65 -74.11 -11.00 -34.36
C ASP A 65 -73.35 -11.04 -35.70
N VAL A 66 -73.57 -10.07 -36.58
CA VAL A 66 -72.83 -9.93 -37.85
C VAL A 66 -71.36 -9.58 -37.61
N LEU A 67 -71.07 -8.65 -36.71
CA LEU A 67 -69.70 -8.28 -36.34
C LEU A 67 -68.95 -9.44 -35.67
N GLU A 68 -69.64 -10.25 -34.86
CA GLU A 68 -69.07 -11.47 -34.30
C GLU A 68 -68.69 -12.49 -35.39
N GLU A 69 -69.53 -12.67 -36.42
CA GLU A 69 -69.18 -13.54 -37.54
C GLU A 69 -68.03 -12.99 -38.37
N GLU A 70 -67.99 -11.68 -38.61
CA GLU A 70 -66.87 -11.05 -39.29
C GLU A 70 -65.56 -11.25 -38.50
N MET A 71 -65.60 -11.08 -37.18
CA MET A 71 -64.47 -11.39 -36.30
C MET A 71 -64.07 -12.87 -36.41
N ARG A 72 -65.03 -13.80 -36.45
CA ARG A 72 -64.74 -15.24 -36.64
C ARG A 72 -64.07 -15.51 -38.00
N VAL A 73 -64.48 -14.82 -39.06
CA VAL A 73 -63.86 -14.91 -40.40
C VAL A 73 -62.43 -14.37 -40.37
N PHE A 74 -62.19 -13.21 -39.75
CA PHE A 74 -60.85 -12.65 -39.62
C PHE A 74 -59.91 -13.53 -38.79
N VAL A 75 -60.40 -14.12 -37.70
CA VAL A 75 -59.62 -15.08 -36.90
C VAL A 75 -59.26 -16.31 -37.73
N ARG A 76 -60.21 -16.88 -38.47
CA ARG A 76 -59.94 -18.02 -39.37
C ARG A 76 -58.93 -17.66 -40.47
N GLN A 77 -59.02 -16.45 -41.02
CA GLN A 77 -58.08 -15.98 -42.04
C GLN A 77 -56.69 -15.74 -41.46
N ALA A 78 -56.59 -15.18 -40.26
CA ALA A 78 -55.34 -15.04 -39.52
C ALA A 78 -54.74 -16.40 -39.18
N ASP A 79 -55.53 -17.38 -38.77
CA ASP A 79 -55.07 -18.74 -38.50
C ASP A 79 -54.66 -19.47 -39.77
N SER A 80 -55.36 -19.27 -40.89
CA SER A 80 -54.99 -19.80 -42.20
C SER A 80 -53.65 -19.23 -42.71
N LEU A 81 -53.36 -17.97 -42.38
CA LEU A 81 -52.05 -17.35 -42.63
C LEU A 81 -50.96 -17.83 -41.66
N ARG A 82 -51.32 -18.35 -40.48
CA ARG A 82 -50.39 -18.93 -39.49
C ARG A 82 -50.03 -20.40 -39.76
N VAL A 83 -50.85 -21.13 -40.52
CA VAL A 83 -50.53 -22.50 -40.94
C VAL A 83 -49.49 -22.45 -42.07
N GLU A 84 -48.22 -22.52 -41.71
CA GLU A 84 -47.14 -22.80 -42.67
C GLU A 84 -47.38 -24.17 -43.33
N ARG A 85 -47.52 -24.18 -44.67
CA ARG A 85 -47.43 -25.42 -45.46
C ARG A 85 -46.01 -25.97 -45.35
N PRO A 86 -45.80 -27.27 -45.05
CA PRO A 86 -44.47 -27.86 -45.10
C PRO A 86 -43.97 -27.89 -46.56
N LEU A 87 -42.86 -27.18 -46.81
CA LEU A 87 -42.13 -27.19 -48.08
C LEU A 87 -41.59 -28.60 -48.36
N ALA A 88 -42.14 -29.27 -49.36
CA ALA A 88 -41.53 -30.44 -49.97
C ALA A 88 -40.33 -30.00 -50.83
N VAL A 89 -39.16 -30.53 -50.51
CA VAL A 89 -37.91 -30.40 -51.26
C VAL A 89 -38.04 -31.17 -52.58
N ILE A 90 -38.02 -30.48 -53.73
CA ILE A 90 -37.50 -31.04 -55.00
C ILE A 90 -36.78 -29.93 -55.76
N GLY A 91 -35.56 -30.25 -56.20
CA GLY A 91 -34.67 -29.34 -56.88
C GLY A 91 -34.89 -29.21 -58.40
N THR A 92 -34.03 -28.36 -58.94
CA THR A 92 -33.72 -28.00 -60.33
C THR A 92 -34.44 -26.77 -60.94
N PRO A 93 -33.70 -25.94 -61.71
CA PRO A 93 -34.14 -24.60 -62.07
C PRO A 93 -34.68 -24.57 -63.50
N LEU A 94 -35.82 -23.90 -63.73
CA LEU A 94 -36.14 -23.38 -65.05
C LEU A 94 -36.97 -22.10 -64.98
N THR A 95 -36.44 -21.15 -65.74
CA THR A 95 -37.04 -19.98 -66.40
C THR A 95 -38.56 -19.99 -66.55
N SER A 96 -39.22 -18.85 -66.29
CA SER A 96 -40.03 -18.11 -67.29
C SER A 96 -40.99 -17.12 -66.63
N MET A 97 -41.12 -15.98 -67.29
CA MET A 97 -41.95 -14.83 -66.98
C MET A 97 -43.47 -15.09 -66.93
N ARG A 98 -44.13 -14.19 -66.19
CA ARG A 98 -45.52 -13.67 -66.35
C ARG A 98 -46.67 -14.68 -66.20
N LYS A 99 -47.54 -14.39 -65.23
CA LYS A 99 -49.02 -14.21 -65.32
C LYS A 99 -49.57 -14.18 -63.89
N SER A 100 -49.97 -13.01 -63.41
CA SER A 100 -51.32 -12.41 -63.50
C SER A 100 -52.15 -12.75 -62.27
N LEU A 101 -52.31 -11.73 -61.44
CA LEU A 101 -53.39 -11.56 -60.49
C LEU A 101 -54.73 -11.77 -61.20
N SER A 102 -55.48 -12.79 -60.80
CA SER A 102 -56.93 -12.86 -60.97
C SER A 102 -57.50 -14.02 -60.16
N THR A 103 -58.65 -13.79 -59.54
CA THR A 103 -59.59 -14.77 -58.96
C THR A 103 -59.43 -15.07 -57.46
N PHE A 104 -59.82 -14.09 -56.64
CA PHE A 104 -60.53 -14.37 -55.38
C PHE A 104 -62.01 -14.08 -55.63
N LEU A 105 -62.86 -15.10 -55.62
CA LEU A 105 -64.21 -15.10 -55.05
C LEU A 105 -64.68 -16.56 -54.85
N PRO A 106 -65.46 -16.85 -53.80
CA PRO A 106 -65.73 -18.21 -53.31
C PRO A 106 -66.98 -18.83 -53.97
N ALA A 107 -66.98 -20.16 -54.10
CA ALA A 107 -68.17 -20.93 -54.43
C ALA A 107 -68.63 -21.69 -53.17
N GLU A 108 -69.87 -21.43 -52.75
CA GLU A 108 -70.59 -22.14 -51.70
C GLU A 108 -71.18 -23.49 -52.18
N HIS A 109 -71.60 -24.28 -51.18
CA HIS A 109 -72.45 -25.48 -51.23
C HIS A 109 -71.70 -26.80 -51.56
N THR A 110 -71.86 -27.93 -50.86
CA THR A 110 -72.92 -28.40 -49.95
C THR A 110 -72.46 -29.68 -49.23
N LEU A 111 -72.82 -29.78 -47.96
CA LEU A 111 -73.25 -30.96 -47.18
C LEU A 111 -72.91 -32.41 -47.62
N ARG A 112 -72.21 -33.07 -46.67
CA ARG A 112 -72.65 -34.30 -45.94
C ARG A 112 -72.67 -35.64 -46.70
N GLY A 113 -71.78 -36.53 -46.26
CA GLY A 113 -72.20 -37.87 -45.86
C GLY A 113 -71.30 -39.04 -46.23
N VAL A 114 -71.05 -39.86 -45.21
CA VAL A 114 -70.72 -41.29 -45.22
C VAL A 114 -69.25 -41.66 -45.02
N GLU A 115 -69.14 -42.60 -44.09
CA GLU A 115 -68.04 -43.12 -43.31
C GLU A 115 -67.02 -43.92 -44.14
N GLU A 116 -65.78 -44.00 -43.68
CA GLU A 116 -65.27 -45.24 -43.07
C GLU A 116 -63.82 -45.09 -42.57
N SER A 117 -63.61 -45.69 -41.41
CA SER A 117 -62.36 -45.95 -40.71
C SER A 117 -61.38 -46.80 -41.54
N SER A 118 -60.06 -46.55 -41.43
CA SER A 118 -59.10 -47.53 -40.85
C SER A 118 -57.61 -47.33 -41.24
N VAL A 119 -56.76 -47.35 -40.20
CA VAL A 119 -55.45 -48.03 -40.09
C VAL A 119 -54.15 -47.34 -40.58
N SER A 120 -53.33 -47.00 -39.55
CA SER A 120 -51.88 -47.21 -39.32
C SER A 120 -50.84 -46.69 -40.33
N GLU A 121 -49.91 -45.81 -39.93
CA GLU A 121 -48.70 -46.00 -39.09
C GLU A 121 -47.52 -46.63 -39.88
N SER A 122 -46.48 -45.83 -40.14
CA SER A 122 -45.13 -46.33 -40.38
C SER A 122 -44.07 -45.25 -40.17
N VAL A 123 -43.25 -45.46 -39.14
CA VAL A 123 -41.99 -44.79 -38.81
C VAL A 123 -40.87 -45.31 -39.71
N VAL A 124 -39.98 -44.44 -40.19
CA VAL A 124 -38.68 -44.83 -40.76
C VAL A 124 -37.58 -43.94 -40.18
N LEU A 125 -36.62 -44.59 -39.53
CA LEU A 125 -35.35 -44.04 -39.02
C LEU A 125 -34.28 -44.02 -40.13
N VAL A 126 -33.42 -43.01 -40.06
CA VAL A 126 -32.25 -42.80 -40.92
C VAL A 126 -31.00 -43.40 -40.26
N ASN A 127 -30.19 -44.09 -41.07
CA ASN A 127 -28.86 -44.60 -40.74
C ASN A 127 -27.76 -43.58 -41.09
N GLY A 128 -26.66 -43.62 -40.34
CA GLY A 128 -25.35 -43.06 -40.69
C GLY A 128 -24.22 -43.92 -40.08
N GLU A 129 -23.27 -44.28 -40.94
CA GLU A 129 -22.13 -45.21 -40.85
C GLU A 129 -21.08 -44.82 -39.77
N GLY A 130 -20.11 -45.63 -39.33
CA GLY A 130 -19.61 -46.95 -39.69
C GLY A 130 -18.20 -47.15 -39.07
N GLY A 131 -17.80 -48.39 -38.76
CA GLY A 131 -16.41 -48.74 -38.42
C GLY A 131 -16.22 -50.08 -37.68
N GLY A 132 -15.64 -51.06 -38.36
CA GLY A 132 -14.59 -51.94 -37.80
C GLY A 132 -14.93 -53.34 -37.25
N ASP A 133 -14.77 -54.33 -38.13
CA ASP A 133 -14.24 -55.71 -37.96
C ASP A 133 -14.89 -56.81 -37.09
N VAL A 134 -15.39 -57.81 -37.84
CA VAL A 134 -15.22 -59.29 -37.76
C VAL A 134 -15.02 -59.93 -36.38
N ILE A 135 -15.94 -60.83 -36.00
CA ILE A 135 -15.70 -62.28 -35.78
C ILE A 135 -17.01 -62.97 -35.39
N SER A 136 -17.19 -64.16 -35.99
CA SER A 136 -18.25 -65.15 -35.83
C SER A 136 -18.66 -65.49 -34.38
N SER A 137 -19.97 -65.53 -34.15
CA SER A 137 -20.67 -66.30 -33.09
C SER A 137 -20.40 -67.81 -33.24
N PRO A 138 -20.58 -68.71 -32.22
CA PRO A 138 -21.76 -68.81 -31.33
C PRO A 138 -21.47 -69.47 -29.93
N PRO A 139 -22.42 -70.09 -29.18
CA PRO A 139 -23.82 -69.75 -28.89
C PRO A 139 -24.15 -69.67 -27.37
N SER A 140 -25.25 -68.96 -27.09
CA SER A 140 -26.25 -69.14 -26.02
C SER A 140 -26.12 -70.35 -25.07
N ILE A 141 -26.00 -70.09 -23.75
CA ILE A 141 -26.73 -70.79 -22.67
C ILE A 141 -27.14 -69.79 -21.57
N ARG A 142 -28.39 -69.97 -21.14
CA ARG A 142 -29.26 -69.24 -20.20
C ARG A 142 -28.68 -68.96 -18.80
N ARG A 143 -28.98 -67.79 -18.23
CA ARG A 143 -29.43 -67.64 -16.83
C ARG A 143 -30.02 -66.25 -16.59
N GLY A 144 -31.17 -66.21 -15.92
CA GLY A 144 -31.97 -65.00 -15.72
C GLY A 144 -31.21 -63.88 -15.00
N GLN A 145 -31.40 -62.66 -15.51
CA GLN A 145 -31.15 -61.45 -14.74
C GLN A 145 -32.49 -60.79 -14.41
N ALA A 146 -32.65 -60.46 -13.14
CA ALA A 146 -33.78 -59.71 -12.62
C ALA A 146 -33.92 -58.39 -13.37
N TYR A 147 -35.16 -58.03 -13.73
CA TYR A 147 -35.51 -56.68 -14.16
C TYR A 147 -35.21 -55.71 -13.02
N SER A 148 -33.98 -55.19 -12.98
CA SER A 148 -33.66 -53.98 -12.24
C SER A 148 -34.37 -52.85 -12.96
N ARG A 149 -35.52 -52.40 -12.42
CA ARG A 149 -36.06 -51.09 -12.79
C ARG A 149 -34.95 -50.08 -12.50
N LYS A 150 -34.27 -49.62 -13.54
CA LYS A 150 -33.47 -48.40 -13.44
C LYS A 150 -34.48 -47.34 -13.03
N LEU A 151 -34.34 -46.84 -11.80
CA LEU A 151 -35.03 -45.66 -11.34
C LEU A 151 -34.70 -44.59 -12.39
N VAL A 152 -35.68 -44.19 -13.19
CA VAL A 152 -35.52 -43.05 -14.10
C VAL A 152 -35.20 -41.89 -13.18
N ASP A 153 -33.99 -41.37 -13.30
CA ASP A 153 -33.55 -40.26 -12.48
C ASP A 153 -34.55 -39.12 -12.70
N ILE A 154 -34.95 -38.43 -11.65
CA ILE A 154 -35.99 -37.38 -11.75
C ILE A 154 -35.55 -36.29 -12.76
N ASN A 155 -34.24 -36.20 -13.01
CA ASN A 155 -33.62 -35.36 -14.04
C ASN A 155 -33.90 -35.79 -15.50
N ASP A 156 -34.32 -37.02 -15.78
CA ASP A 156 -34.66 -37.50 -17.13
C ASP A 156 -36.15 -37.23 -17.49
N VAL A 157 -36.98 -36.89 -16.51
CA VAL A 157 -38.42 -36.59 -16.70
C VAL A 157 -38.67 -35.11 -16.99
N TYR A 158 -37.74 -34.24 -16.60
CA TYR A 158 -37.84 -32.81 -16.79
C TYR A 158 -36.72 -32.32 -17.69
N VAL A 159 -37.07 -31.59 -18.76
CA VAL A 159 -36.09 -30.84 -19.54
C VAL A 159 -35.26 -29.98 -18.58
N ALA A 160 -33.95 -30.23 -18.58
CA ALA A 160 -33.00 -29.57 -17.72
C ALA A 160 -33.15 -28.05 -17.85
N LEU A 161 -32.91 -27.32 -16.76
CA LEU A 161 -33.07 -25.87 -16.74
C LEU A 161 -32.19 -25.21 -17.83
N GLU A 162 -31.01 -25.75 -18.07
CA GLU A 162 -30.07 -25.32 -19.11
C GLU A 162 -30.66 -25.46 -20.52
N ASP A 163 -31.26 -26.61 -20.84
CA ASP A 163 -31.94 -26.84 -22.12
C ASP A 163 -33.17 -25.96 -22.28
N ARG A 164 -33.88 -25.68 -21.19
CA ARG A 164 -35.04 -24.78 -21.19
C ARG A 164 -34.61 -23.33 -21.44
N VAL A 165 -33.54 -22.88 -20.80
CA VAL A 165 -32.93 -21.58 -21.09
C VAL A 165 -32.47 -21.53 -22.54
N ALA A 166 -31.82 -22.59 -23.05
CA ALA A 166 -31.41 -22.66 -24.45
C ALA A 166 -32.60 -22.57 -25.43
N MET A 167 -33.69 -23.30 -25.18
CA MET A 167 -34.91 -23.21 -26.00
C MET A 167 -35.55 -21.83 -25.94
N PHE A 168 -35.66 -21.21 -24.75
CA PHE A 168 -36.19 -19.85 -24.65
C PHE A 168 -35.29 -18.80 -25.31
N THR A 169 -33.97 -18.98 -25.28
CA THR A 169 -33.06 -18.09 -26.02
C THR A 169 -33.23 -18.24 -27.53
N LYS A 170 -33.34 -19.47 -28.06
CA LYS A 170 -33.61 -19.72 -29.48
C LYS A 170 -34.96 -19.14 -29.91
N GLU A 171 -36.01 -19.31 -29.12
CA GLU A 171 -37.33 -18.79 -29.44
C GLU A 171 -37.36 -17.25 -29.37
N ARG A 172 -36.69 -16.66 -28.38
CA ARG A 172 -36.48 -15.21 -28.32
C ARG A 172 -35.76 -14.69 -29.56
N ASP A 173 -34.73 -15.41 -30.03
CA ASP A 173 -33.97 -15.02 -31.21
C ASP A 173 -34.79 -15.20 -32.50
N ARG A 174 -35.63 -16.24 -32.59
CA ARG A 174 -36.62 -16.42 -33.68
C ARG A 174 -37.60 -15.25 -33.73
N LEU A 175 -38.20 -14.90 -32.59
CA LEU A 175 -39.16 -13.79 -32.48
C LEU A 175 -38.51 -12.44 -32.80
N ARG A 176 -37.23 -12.25 -32.42
CA ARG A 176 -36.46 -11.07 -32.83
C ARG A 176 -36.25 -11.02 -34.33
N GLN A 177 -35.83 -12.12 -34.95
CA GLN A 177 -35.66 -12.17 -36.40
C GLN A 177 -36.96 -11.92 -37.15
N GLN A 178 -38.09 -12.45 -36.64
CA GLN A 178 -39.40 -12.19 -37.22
C GLN A 178 -39.78 -10.71 -37.09
N ARG A 179 -39.65 -10.13 -35.90
CA ARG A 179 -39.88 -8.69 -35.69
C ARG A 179 -39.04 -7.84 -36.63
N ASP A 180 -37.75 -8.14 -36.78
CA ASP A 180 -36.88 -7.38 -37.67
C ASP A 180 -37.28 -7.55 -39.15
N ARG A 181 -37.87 -8.69 -39.54
CA ARG A 181 -38.41 -8.88 -40.90
C ARG A 181 -39.67 -8.03 -41.10
N ASP A 182 -40.61 -8.13 -40.17
CA ASP A 182 -41.87 -7.37 -40.19
C ASP A 182 -41.59 -5.85 -40.16
N GLU A 183 -40.60 -5.40 -39.38
CA GLU A 183 -40.16 -4.01 -39.34
C GLU A 183 -39.61 -3.56 -40.70
N ARG A 184 -38.74 -4.35 -41.35
CA ARG A 184 -38.19 -4.02 -42.68
C ARG A 184 -39.27 -4.02 -43.76
N GLU A 185 -40.18 -4.98 -43.74
CA GLU A 185 -41.31 -5.04 -44.68
C GLU A 185 -42.27 -3.86 -44.45
N GLY A 186 -42.54 -3.53 -43.19
CA GLY A 186 -43.33 -2.36 -42.80
C GLY A 186 -42.68 -1.04 -43.23
N GLU A 187 -41.36 -0.89 -43.06
CA GLU A 187 -40.59 0.26 -43.57
C GLU A 187 -40.68 0.35 -45.09
N HIS A 188 -40.45 -0.76 -45.80
CA HIS A 188 -40.54 -0.80 -47.25
C HIS A 188 -41.92 -0.40 -47.77
N LEU A 189 -42.98 -0.92 -47.14
CA LEU A 189 -44.36 -0.58 -47.51
C LEU A 189 -44.66 0.89 -47.20
N ARG A 190 -44.21 1.42 -46.05
CA ARG A 190 -44.36 2.84 -45.71
C ARG A 190 -43.67 3.73 -46.74
N ASP A 191 -42.45 3.40 -47.15
CA ASP A 191 -41.71 4.16 -48.15
C ASP A 191 -42.40 4.13 -49.51
N LEU A 192 -42.89 2.95 -49.92
CA LEU A 192 -43.64 2.78 -51.17
C LEU A 192 -44.92 3.62 -51.17
N LEU A 193 -45.76 3.49 -50.13
CA LEU A 193 -47.00 4.26 -50.01
C LEU A 193 -46.73 5.77 -49.94
N THR A 194 -45.67 6.17 -49.23
CA THR A 194 -45.27 7.58 -49.18
C THR A 194 -44.85 8.09 -50.56
N ALA A 195 -44.12 7.30 -51.33
CA ALA A 195 -43.72 7.66 -52.69
C ALA A 195 -44.92 7.76 -53.64
N THR A 196 -45.85 6.79 -53.60
CA THR A 196 -47.05 6.80 -54.46
C THR A 196 -47.97 7.97 -54.13
N VAL A 197 -48.20 8.28 -52.85
CA VAL A 197 -49.01 9.44 -52.44
C VAL A 197 -48.34 10.75 -52.88
N LYS A 198 -47.02 10.90 -52.68
CA LYS A 198 -46.29 12.09 -53.14
C LYS A 198 -46.40 12.28 -54.65
N GLU A 199 -46.28 11.21 -55.41
CA GLU A 199 -46.38 11.23 -56.87
C GLU A 199 -47.82 11.56 -57.33
N ALA A 200 -48.84 10.96 -56.71
CA ALA A 200 -50.24 11.23 -57.00
C ALA A 200 -50.62 12.70 -56.70
N VAL A 201 -50.20 13.22 -55.55
CA VAL A 201 -50.39 14.63 -55.19
C VAL A 201 -49.65 15.56 -56.17
N GLY A 202 -48.43 15.18 -56.60
CA GLY A 202 -47.68 15.90 -57.63
C GLY A 202 -48.43 15.96 -58.96
N ARG A 203 -48.85 14.81 -59.48
CA ARG A 203 -49.63 14.70 -60.73
C ARG A 203 -50.94 15.48 -60.66
N SER A 204 -51.65 15.43 -59.54
CA SER A 204 -52.89 16.18 -59.35
C SER A 204 -52.67 17.69 -59.48
N LYS A 205 -51.59 18.22 -58.87
CA LYS A 205 -51.19 19.63 -59.00
C LYS A 205 -50.82 19.97 -60.44
N GLU A 206 -50.06 19.11 -61.12
CA GLU A 206 -49.68 19.30 -62.53
C GLU A 206 -50.92 19.37 -63.43
N ILE A 207 -51.84 18.41 -63.31
CA ILE A 207 -53.09 18.37 -64.08
C ILE A 207 -53.94 19.64 -63.82
N ARG A 208 -54.03 20.09 -62.56
CA ARG A 208 -54.76 21.33 -62.21
C ARG A 208 -54.13 22.55 -62.87
N LEU A 209 -52.82 22.66 -62.89
CA LEU A 209 -52.11 23.75 -63.56
C LEU A 209 -52.29 23.68 -65.08
N GLU A 210 -52.27 22.49 -65.67
CA GLU A 210 -52.54 22.28 -67.09
C GLU A 210 -53.97 22.66 -67.47
N LEU A 211 -54.95 22.36 -66.62
CA LEU A 211 -56.35 22.77 -66.82
C LEU A 211 -56.49 24.30 -66.83
N LEU A 212 -55.84 25.00 -65.88
CA LEU A 212 -55.85 26.46 -65.85
C LEU A 212 -55.16 27.08 -67.07
N GLN A 213 -54.09 26.46 -67.57
CA GLN A 213 -53.42 26.87 -68.80
C GLN A 213 -54.29 26.63 -70.03
N LEU A 214 -54.98 25.48 -70.10
CA LEU A 214 -55.92 25.18 -71.17
C LEU A 214 -57.07 26.19 -71.18
N GLN A 215 -57.65 26.47 -70.01
CA GLN A 215 -58.69 27.49 -69.87
C GLN A 215 -58.16 28.83 -70.38
N ARG A 216 -56.98 29.29 -69.95
CA ARG A 216 -56.42 30.57 -70.39
C ARG A 216 -56.07 30.65 -71.88
N GLU A 217 -55.46 29.61 -72.44
CA GLU A 217 -54.91 29.63 -73.81
C GLU A 217 -55.94 29.23 -74.88
N VAL A 218 -56.97 28.46 -74.53
CA VAL A 218 -57.97 27.91 -75.48
C VAL A 218 -59.38 28.49 -75.25
N LEU A 219 -59.75 28.81 -74.00
CA LEU A 219 -61.04 29.42 -73.65
C LEU A 219 -60.81 30.91 -73.29
N ASN A 220 -60.97 31.81 -74.27
CA ASN A 220 -60.85 33.25 -74.00
C ASN A 220 -61.80 33.66 -72.86
N GLU A 221 -61.35 34.52 -71.92
CA GLU A 221 -62.08 34.93 -70.70
C GLU A 221 -63.48 35.57 -70.93
N GLY A 222 -63.95 35.67 -72.18
CA GLY A 222 -65.28 36.17 -72.54
C GLY A 222 -65.96 35.46 -73.72
N SER A 223 -65.46 34.32 -74.22
CA SER A 223 -66.09 33.57 -75.32
C SER A 223 -66.20 32.08 -74.98
N SER A 224 -67.42 31.55 -74.95
CA SER A 224 -67.68 30.12 -74.69
C SER A 224 -67.34 29.19 -75.85
N THR A 225 -66.91 29.72 -76.99
CA THR A 225 -66.52 28.95 -78.17
C THR A 225 -65.00 28.91 -78.30
N ALA A 226 -64.42 27.73 -78.05
CA ALA A 226 -63.00 27.45 -78.26
C ALA A 226 -62.64 27.48 -79.76
N SER A 227 -61.52 28.12 -80.09
CA SER A 227 -60.95 28.10 -81.44
C SER A 227 -60.18 26.79 -81.67
N SER A 228 -60.46 26.09 -82.78
CA SER A 228 -59.78 24.84 -83.13
C SER A 228 -58.27 25.01 -83.31
N ASP A 229 -57.83 26.15 -83.85
CA ASP A 229 -56.41 26.44 -84.07
C ASP A 229 -55.66 26.67 -82.76
N ASP A 230 -56.30 27.27 -81.77
CA ASP A 230 -55.71 27.50 -80.44
C ASP A 230 -55.58 26.19 -79.66
N LEU A 231 -56.56 25.29 -79.80
CA LEU A 231 -56.47 23.93 -79.24
C LEU A 231 -55.31 23.15 -79.87
N LEU A 232 -55.17 23.17 -81.21
CA LEU A 232 -54.06 22.50 -81.89
C LEU A 232 -52.70 23.03 -81.42
N ARG A 233 -52.53 24.35 -81.34
CA ARG A 233 -51.31 24.98 -80.83
C ARG A 233 -51.02 24.61 -79.38
N PHE A 234 -52.05 24.54 -78.52
CA PHE A 234 -51.90 24.10 -77.14
C PHE A 234 -51.44 22.64 -77.07
N MET A 235 -52.03 21.76 -77.88
CA MET A 235 -51.66 20.34 -77.93
C MET A 235 -50.24 20.12 -78.45
N ASP A 236 -49.80 20.86 -79.47
CA ASP A 236 -48.42 20.83 -79.96
C ASP A 236 -47.43 21.29 -78.88
N LYS A 237 -47.72 22.40 -78.20
CA LYS A 237 -46.90 22.88 -77.07
C LYS A 237 -46.87 21.86 -75.91
N ARG A 238 -47.99 21.21 -75.62
CA ARG A 238 -48.07 20.15 -74.59
C ARG A 238 -47.16 18.99 -74.97
N TYR A 239 -47.23 18.56 -76.23
CA TYR A 239 -46.41 17.49 -76.76
C TYR A 239 -44.91 17.82 -76.67
N ASP A 240 -44.52 19.04 -77.06
CA ASP A 240 -43.13 19.51 -76.94
C ASP A 240 -42.63 19.57 -75.48
N ARG A 241 -43.48 20.00 -74.55
CA ARG A 241 -43.15 20.02 -73.10
C ARG A 241 -42.99 18.59 -72.57
N GLN A 242 -43.87 17.68 -72.96
CA GLN A 242 -43.80 16.27 -72.58
C GLN A 242 -42.55 15.59 -73.15
N ALA A 243 -42.20 15.86 -74.42
CA ALA A 243 -40.98 15.37 -75.04
C ALA A 243 -39.73 15.82 -74.29
N LYS A 244 -39.63 17.12 -73.96
CA LYS A 244 -38.53 17.68 -73.16
C LYS A 244 -38.45 17.07 -71.75
N TYR A 245 -39.61 16.80 -71.13
CA TYR A 245 -39.67 16.15 -69.83
C TYR A 245 -39.18 14.69 -69.90
N LEU A 246 -39.57 13.94 -70.93
CA LEU A 246 -39.08 12.58 -71.18
C LEU A 246 -37.57 12.56 -71.40
N ASP A 247 -37.02 13.48 -72.19
CA ASP A 247 -35.56 13.59 -72.38
C ASP A 247 -34.83 13.85 -71.06
N LYS A 248 -35.37 14.76 -70.24
CA LYS A 248 -34.82 15.05 -68.91
C LYS A 248 -34.87 13.80 -68.01
N LEU A 249 -35.99 13.07 -68.02
CA LEU A 249 -36.14 11.85 -67.23
C LEU A 249 -35.16 10.76 -67.69
N ASN A 250 -34.99 10.56 -69.00
CA ASN A 250 -34.03 9.61 -69.56
C ASN A 250 -32.59 9.92 -69.12
N VAL A 251 -32.18 11.18 -69.14
CA VAL A 251 -30.85 11.60 -68.66
C VAL A 251 -30.69 11.33 -67.16
N GLN A 252 -31.73 11.57 -66.35
CA GLN A 252 -31.71 11.28 -64.92
C GLN A 252 -31.64 9.78 -64.63
N CYS A 253 -32.42 8.96 -65.35
CA CYS A 253 -32.37 7.50 -65.26
C CYS A 253 -30.97 6.96 -65.60
N ALA A 254 -30.38 7.40 -66.72
CA ALA A 254 -29.03 6.99 -67.11
C ALA A 254 -27.97 7.43 -66.08
N ALA A 255 -28.13 8.60 -65.44
CA ALA A 255 -27.24 9.03 -64.37
C ALA A 255 -27.38 8.17 -63.10
N ALA A 256 -28.62 7.81 -62.73
CA ALA A 256 -28.88 6.92 -61.60
C ALA A 256 -28.31 5.51 -61.83
N GLU A 257 -28.45 4.96 -63.03
CA GLU A 257 -27.86 3.66 -63.43
C GLU A 257 -26.34 3.65 -63.33
N ARG A 258 -25.67 4.72 -63.81
CA ARG A 258 -24.22 4.88 -63.64
C ARG A 258 -23.80 4.94 -62.18
N LYS A 259 -24.58 5.62 -61.33
CA LYS A 259 -24.30 5.69 -59.89
C LYS A 259 -24.46 4.32 -59.22
N ILE A 260 -25.54 3.60 -59.54
CA ILE A 260 -25.79 2.24 -59.04
C ILE A 260 -24.65 1.30 -59.45
N THR A 261 -24.23 1.32 -60.72
CA THR A 261 -23.14 0.46 -61.19
C THR A 261 -21.81 0.81 -60.54
N GLN A 262 -21.52 2.11 -60.34
CA GLN A 262 -20.32 2.56 -59.62
C GLN A 262 -20.31 2.10 -58.15
N THR A 263 -21.42 2.25 -57.43
CA THR A 263 -21.50 1.83 -56.02
C THR A 263 -21.44 0.30 -55.89
N GLN A 264 -22.08 -0.44 -56.81
CA GLN A 264 -21.95 -1.89 -56.86
C GLN A 264 -20.50 -2.35 -57.11
N LEU A 265 -19.77 -1.66 -57.99
CA LEU A 265 -18.35 -1.95 -58.22
C LEU A 265 -17.50 -1.67 -56.99
N GLN A 266 -17.73 -0.55 -56.31
CA GLN A 266 -17.04 -0.22 -55.05
C GLN A 266 -17.35 -1.24 -53.95
N LEU A 267 -18.60 -1.69 -53.86
CA LEU A 267 -19.00 -2.77 -52.95
C LEU A 267 -18.23 -4.05 -53.28
N ARG A 268 -18.16 -4.48 -54.54
CA ARG A 268 -17.39 -5.67 -54.94
C ARG A 268 -15.91 -5.55 -54.61
N GLN A 269 -15.30 -4.38 -54.84
CA GLN A 269 -13.89 -4.14 -54.49
C GLN A 269 -13.68 -4.16 -52.97
N ARG A 270 -14.59 -3.58 -52.20
CA ARG A 270 -14.58 -3.61 -50.73
C ARG A 270 -14.80 -5.03 -50.20
N HIS A 271 -15.67 -5.81 -50.81
CA HIS A 271 -15.87 -7.21 -50.49
C HIS A 271 -14.63 -8.04 -50.81
N ALA A 272 -14.00 -7.87 -51.97
CA ALA A 272 -12.74 -8.56 -52.29
C ALA A 272 -11.59 -8.14 -51.35
N ALA A 273 -11.53 -6.87 -50.93
CA ALA A 273 -10.58 -6.41 -49.92
C ALA A 273 -10.93 -6.87 -48.49
N GLY A 274 -12.20 -7.15 -48.20
CA GLY A 274 -12.67 -7.74 -46.95
C GLY A 274 -12.47 -9.27 -46.90
N GLU A 275 -12.63 -9.95 -48.04
CA GLU A 275 -12.24 -11.36 -48.26
C GLU A 275 -10.72 -11.55 -48.26
N ALA A 276 -9.93 -10.47 -48.35
CA ALA A 276 -8.49 -10.53 -48.16
C ALA A 276 -8.11 -10.83 -46.70
N PHE A 277 -9.00 -10.60 -45.72
CA PHE A 277 -8.84 -11.14 -44.37
C PHE A 277 -9.37 -12.56 -44.33
N HIS A 278 -8.49 -13.52 -44.54
CA HIS A 278 -8.86 -14.91 -44.44
C HIS A 278 -9.04 -15.26 -42.97
N ALA A 279 -9.98 -16.16 -42.65
CA ALA A 279 -10.09 -16.71 -41.30
C ALA A 279 -8.74 -17.28 -40.81
N ILE A 280 -7.89 -17.72 -41.75
CA ILE A 280 -6.52 -18.17 -41.52
C ILE A 280 -5.62 -17.05 -40.97
N ASP A 281 -5.76 -15.80 -41.43
CA ASP A 281 -4.95 -14.68 -40.95
C ASP A 281 -5.31 -14.29 -39.50
N PHE A 282 -6.60 -14.34 -39.18
CA PHE A 282 -7.06 -14.15 -37.80
C PHE A 282 -6.59 -15.28 -36.88
N GLU A 283 -6.64 -16.51 -37.36
CA GLU A 283 -6.14 -17.67 -36.63
C GLU A 283 -4.62 -17.58 -36.43
N GLN A 284 -3.87 -17.17 -37.46
CA GLN A 284 -2.44 -16.92 -37.36
C GLN A 284 -2.13 -15.83 -36.33
N LEU A 285 -2.82 -14.69 -36.39
CA LEU A 285 -2.62 -13.61 -35.43
C LEU A 285 -2.94 -14.06 -34.00
N ARG A 286 -3.96 -14.91 -33.82
CA ARG A 286 -4.30 -15.52 -32.53
C ARG A 286 -3.18 -16.42 -32.02
N ILE A 287 -2.64 -17.29 -32.89
CA ILE A 287 -1.52 -18.17 -32.56
C ILE A 287 -0.28 -17.34 -32.20
N GLU A 288 0.07 -16.32 -32.98
CA GLU A 288 1.21 -15.45 -32.71
C GLU A 288 1.05 -14.70 -31.38
N ASN A 289 -0.14 -14.14 -31.12
CA ASN A 289 -0.43 -13.47 -29.86
C ASN A 289 -0.31 -14.43 -28.67
N GLN A 290 -0.85 -15.64 -28.79
CA GLN A 290 -0.72 -16.68 -27.77
C GLN A 290 0.75 -17.04 -27.54
N GLN A 291 1.54 -17.23 -28.59
CA GLN A 291 2.98 -17.52 -28.46
C GLN A 291 3.75 -16.37 -27.80
N PHE A 292 3.38 -15.11 -28.07
CA PHE A 292 3.98 -13.96 -27.39
C PHE A 292 3.61 -13.92 -25.92
N ASN A 293 2.35 -14.19 -25.57
CA ASN A 293 1.92 -14.25 -24.17
C ASN A 293 2.65 -15.37 -23.41
N GLU A 294 2.75 -16.57 -23.97
CA GLU A 294 3.51 -17.67 -23.37
C GLU A 294 5.00 -17.32 -23.19
N ARG A 295 5.58 -16.54 -24.11
CA ARG A 295 6.97 -16.06 -23.98
C ARG A 295 7.11 -15.01 -22.88
N ILE A 296 6.15 -14.10 -22.77
CA ILE A 296 6.08 -13.09 -21.69
C ILE A 296 5.94 -13.79 -20.34
N GLU A 297 5.04 -14.77 -20.23
CA GLU A 297 4.83 -15.54 -19.00
C GLU A 297 6.09 -16.30 -18.59
N ARG A 298 6.76 -16.98 -19.53
CA ARG A 298 8.06 -17.64 -19.25
C ARG A 298 9.11 -16.65 -18.76
N LYS A 299 9.21 -15.47 -19.38
CA LYS A 299 10.17 -14.43 -18.96
C LYS A 299 9.80 -13.82 -17.60
N ASN A 300 8.51 -13.69 -17.30
CA ASN A 300 8.05 -13.24 -15.99
C ASN A 300 8.38 -14.26 -14.89
N LEU A 301 8.20 -15.56 -15.15
CA LEU A 301 8.58 -16.63 -14.23
C LEU A 301 10.10 -16.61 -13.97
N GLU A 302 10.92 -16.53 -15.02
CA GLU A 302 12.38 -16.40 -14.90
C GLU A 302 12.77 -15.15 -14.09
N LEU A 303 12.10 -14.03 -14.30
CA LEU A 303 12.32 -12.79 -13.56
C LEU A 303 11.93 -12.92 -12.08
N VAL A 304 10.86 -13.64 -11.76
CA VAL A 304 10.47 -13.93 -10.37
C VAL A 304 11.51 -14.83 -9.70
N GLU A 305 11.99 -15.87 -10.38
CA GLU A 305 13.04 -16.74 -9.87
C GLU A 305 14.34 -15.97 -9.60
N LEU A 306 14.77 -15.14 -10.55
CA LEU A 306 15.96 -14.28 -10.41
C LEU A 306 15.80 -13.24 -9.29
N LYS A 307 14.62 -12.66 -9.11
CA LYS A 307 14.34 -11.80 -7.94
C LYS A 307 14.45 -12.60 -6.65
N GLY A 308 13.90 -13.81 -6.61
CA GLY A 308 13.99 -14.69 -5.44
C GLY A 308 15.43 -15.08 -5.08
N THR A 309 16.27 -15.42 -6.08
CA THR A 309 17.70 -15.67 -5.84
C THR A 309 18.41 -14.40 -5.38
N SER A 310 18.18 -13.26 -6.02
CA SER A 310 18.76 -11.97 -5.61
C SER A 310 18.40 -11.61 -4.16
N THR A 311 17.13 -11.71 -3.77
CA THR A 311 16.70 -11.47 -2.38
C THR A 311 17.39 -12.42 -1.41
N ARG A 312 17.48 -13.72 -1.71
CA ARG A 312 18.21 -14.68 -0.87
C ARG A 312 19.68 -14.31 -0.74
N THR A 313 20.35 -13.94 -1.84
CA THR A 313 21.76 -13.52 -1.79
C THR A 313 21.97 -12.29 -0.92
N VAL A 314 21.09 -11.29 -1.01
CA VAL A 314 21.13 -10.09 -0.15
C VAL A 314 20.89 -10.45 1.31
N GLN A 315 19.93 -11.32 1.60
CA GLN A 315 19.69 -11.81 2.96
C GLN A 315 20.91 -12.53 3.54
N THR A 316 21.54 -13.42 2.76
CA THR A 316 22.77 -14.10 3.19
C THR A 316 23.92 -13.11 3.39
N LEU A 317 24.05 -12.11 2.52
CA LEU A 317 25.08 -11.07 2.64
C LEU A 317 24.88 -10.24 3.91
N ASN A 318 23.65 -9.83 4.20
CA ASN A 318 23.32 -9.07 5.41
C ASN A 318 23.60 -9.90 6.67
N SER A 319 23.20 -11.17 6.68
CA SER A 319 23.51 -12.09 7.77
C SER A 319 25.02 -12.23 8.00
N LEU A 320 25.79 -12.41 6.92
CA LEU A 320 27.26 -12.47 7.00
C LEU A 320 27.85 -11.14 7.50
N MET A 321 27.32 -10.00 7.05
CA MET A 321 27.74 -8.68 7.52
C MET A 321 27.48 -8.49 9.01
N ASP A 322 26.32 -8.92 9.51
CA ASP A 322 25.97 -8.89 10.93
C ASP A 322 26.92 -9.78 11.76
N THR A 323 27.22 -10.99 11.29
CA THR A 323 28.19 -11.86 11.96
C THR A 323 29.60 -11.25 11.98
N LEU A 324 30.02 -10.63 10.88
CA LEU A 324 31.32 -9.95 10.79
C LEU A 324 31.38 -8.75 11.74
N ASN A 325 30.32 -7.95 11.81
CA ASN A 325 30.21 -6.82 12.72
C ASN A 325 30.24 -7.29 14.18
N GLY A 326 29.54 -8.38 14.51
CA GLY A 326 29.59 -9.04 15.82
C GLY A 326 31.00 -9.47 16.20
N LEU A 327 31.69 -10.22 15.32
CA LEU A 327 33.07 -10.66 15.54
C LEU A 327 34.04 -9.48 15.67
N THR A 328 33.82 -8.40 14.91
CA THR A 328 34.64 -7.18 15.00
C THR A 328 34.42 -6.47 16.34
N ALA A 329 33.19 -6.40 16.82
CA ALA A 329 32.87 -5.84 18.13
C ALA A 329 33.49 -6.67 19.26
N GLU A 330 33.42 -8.00 19.18
CA GLU A 330 34.07 -8.92 20.12
C GLU A 330 35.60 -8.78 20.09
N GLN A 331 36.21 -8.72 18.91
CA GLN A 331 37.64 -8.49 18.74
C GLN A 331 38.06 -7.18 19.43
N ASN A 332 37.30 -6.10 19.24
CA ASN A 332 37.58 -4.81 19.87
C ASN A 332 37.41 -4.85 21.39
N ARG A 333 36.41 -5.57 21.90
CA ARG A 333 36.24 -5.82 23.34
C ARG A 333 37.44 -6.59 23.90
N LEU A 334 37.82 -7.70 23.27
CA LEU A 334 38.95 -8.52 23.69
C LEU A 334 40.27 -7.74 23.65
N ARG A 335 40.47 -6.89 22.64
CA ARG A 335 41.64 -5.98 22.57
C ARG A 335 41.69 -5.02 23.77
N LYS A 336 40.55 -4.45 24.17
CA LYS A 336 40.46 -3.58 25.36
C LYS A 336 40.75 -4.38 26.64
N ASP A 337 40.14 -5.55 26.81
CA ASP A 337 40.36 -6.41 27.98
C ASP A 337 41.83 -6.84 28.09
N LEU A 338 42.45 -7.19 26.96
CA LEU A 338 43.85 -7.56 26.90
C LEU A 338 44.76 -6.38 27.28
N LYS A 339 44.46 -5.17 26.79
CA LYS A 339 45.18 -3.95 27.20
C LYS A 339 45.04 -3.71 28.71
N ASN A 340 43.83 -3.78 29.24
CA ASN A 340 43.57 -3.60 30.68
C ASN A 340 44.33 -4.64 31.53
N ARG A 341 44.32 -5.91 31.12
CA ARG A 341 45.08 -6.98 31.80
C ARG A 341 46.57 -6.75 31.74
N ARG A 342 47.12 -6.30 30.60
CA ARG A 342 48.55 -5.93 30.49
C ARG A 342 48.92 -4.79 31.44
N GLU A 343 48.10 -3.75 31.52
CA GLU A 343 48.31 -2.64 32.45
C GLU A 343 48.23 -3.08 33.91
N TYR A 344 47.30 -3.98 34.25
CA TYR A 344 47.18 -4.57 35.58
C TYR A 344 48.41 -5.41 35.94
N LEU A 345 48.87 -6.29 35.04
CA LEU A 345 50.11 -7.06 35.23
C LEU A 345 51.32 -6.14 35.44
N ALA A 346 51.44 -5.06 34.66
CA ALA A 346 52.53 -4.09 34.84
C ALA A 346 52.44 -3.30 36.16
N ARG A 347 51.25 -3.16 36.77
CA ARG A 347 51.09 -2.63 38.14
C ARG A 347 51.55 -3.66 39.16
N LEU A 348 51.06 -4.89 39.07
CA LEU A 348 51.46 -5.98 39.97
C LEU A 348 52.97 -6.24 39.95
N GLN A 349 53.61 -6.18 38.77
CA GLN A 349 55.06 -6.31 38.68
C GLN A 349 55.80 -5.19 39.42
N ARG A 350 55.32 -3.95 39.35
CA ARG A 350 55.90 -2.83 40.11
C ARG A 350 55.68 -2.97 41.61
N GLU A 351 54.48 -3.39 42.02
CA GLU A 351 54.16 -3.67 43.42
C GLU A 351 55.02 -4.81 43.97
N MET A 352 55.21 -5.90 43.21
CA MET A 352 56.07 -7.02 43.57
C MET A 352 57.52 -6.57 43.79
N ILE A 353 58.06 -5.71 42.92
CA ILE A 353 59.42 -5.14 43.09
C ILE A 353 59.47 -4.25 44.34
N SER A 354 58.46 -3.42 44.60
CA SER A 354 58.38 -2.59 45.81
C SER A 354 58.37 -3.44 47.08
N VAL A 355 57.51 -4.46 47.11
CA VAL A 355 57.39 -5.39 48.25
C VAL A 355 58.69 -6.15 48.48
N ALA A 356 59.38 -6.59 47.41
CA ALA A 356 60.68 -7.23 47.54
C ALA A 356 61.72 -6.28 48.18
N HIS A 357 61.81 -5.03 47.70
CA HIS A 357 62.69 -4.03 48.31
C HIS A 357 62.33 -3.71 49.77
N GLU A 358 61.04 -3.63 50.09
CA GLU A 358 60.56 -3.43 51.46
C GLU A 358 60.91 -4.62 52.37
N ALA A 359 60.78 -5.85 51.85
CA ALA A 359 61.18 -7.07 52.54
C ALA A 359 62.69 -7.11 52.80
N ASP A 360 63.53 -6.83 51.80
CA ASP A 360 64.99 -6.74 51.94
C ASP A 360 65.38 -5.69 52.99
N ALA A 361 64.76 -4.50 52.94
CA ALA A 361 65.01 -3.44 53.92
C ALA A 361 64.56 -3.85 55.34
N ALA A 362 63.45 -4.57 55.47
CA ALA A 362 62.98 -5.10 56.74
C ALA A 362 63.91 -6.20 57.28
N GLU A 363 64.42 -7.09 56.42
CA GLU A 363 65.40 -8.11 56.78
C GLU A 363 66.72 -7.49 57.23
N HIS A 364 67.24 -6.49 56.52
CA HIS A 364 68.45 -5.77 56.95
C HIS A 364 68.26 -5.09 58.31
N LYS A 365 67.12 -4.43 58.54
CA LYS A 365 66.79 -3.83 59.84
C LYS A 365 66.70 -4.90 60.93
N ASN A 366 66.03 -6.02 60.66
CA ASN A 366 65.89 -7.13 61.60
C ASN A 366 67.26 -7.76 61.93
N ALA A 367 68.12 -7.96 60.93
CA ALA A 367 69.48 -8.43 61.12
C ALA A 367 70.31 -7.46 61.97
N THR A 368 70.19 -6.15 61.73
CA THR A 368 70.86 -5.12 62.54
C THR A 368 70.37 -5.15 63.99
N ILE A 369 69.05 -5.25 64.20
CA ILE A 369 68.44 -5.35 65.54
C ILE A 369 68.91 -6.63 66.25
N LYS A 370 68.93 -7.77 65.56
CA LYS A 370 69.47 -9.03 66.12
C LYS A 370 70.94 -8.88 66.52
N ALA A 371 71.78 -8.32 65.65
CA ALA A 371 73.18 -8.05 65.96
C ALA A 371 73.35 -7.10 67.16
N GLN A 372 72.51 -6.06 67.25
CA GLN A 372 72.47 -5.17 68.42
C GLN A 372 72.03 -5.91 69.68
N HIS A 373 71.02 -6.79 69.62
CA HIS A 373 70.60 -7.61 70.75
C HIS A 373 71.69 -8.61 71.19
N GLU A 374 72.43 -9.19 70.25
CA GLU A 374 73.57 -10.06 70.56
C GLU A 374 74.74 -9.28 71.18
N ALA A 375 75.02 -8.07 70.67
CA ALA A 375 76.03 -7.16 71.22
C ALA A 375 75.65 -6.63 72.61
N VAL A 376 74.35 -6.36 72.84
CA VAL A 376 73.76 -6.11 74.16
C VAL A 376 73.60 -7.44 74.89
N ARG A 377 74.73 -8.11 75.12
CA ARG A 377 74.80 -9.20 76.07
C ARG A 377 74.67 -8.57 77.45
N VAL A 378 73.46 -8.60 78.00
CA VAL A 378 73.18 -8.16 79.37
C VAL A 378 74.25 -8.80 80.28
N PRO A 379 75.11 -8.01 80.95
CA PRO A 379 76.09 -8.56 81.87
C PRO A 379 75.34 -9.45 82.85
N LYS A 380 75.82 -10.68 83.05
CA LYS A 380 75.22 -11.56 84.07
C LYS A 380 75.12 -10.78 85.38
N ILE A 381 74.03 -10.95 86.11
CA ILE A 381 73.72 -10.18 87.33
C ILE A 381 74.93 -10.15 88.28
N GLU A 382 75.66 -11.27 88.36
CA GLU A 382 76.92 -11.40 89.09
C GLU A 382 77.98 -10.35 88.71
N HIS A 383 78.22 -10.09 87.42
CA HIS A 383 79.19 -9.10 86.96
C HIS A 383 78.74 -7.66 87.26
N TYR A 384 77.45 -7.36 87.10
CA TYR A 384 76.92 -6.04 87.45
C TYR A 384 77.01 -5.78 88.96
N VAL A 385 76.68 -6.78 89.78
CA VAL A 385 76.80 -6.71 91.24
C VAL A 385 78.26 -6.56 91.66
N ALA A 386 79.18 -7.30 91.04
CA ALA A 386 80.61 -7.17 91.30
C ALA A 386 81.13 -5.77 90.96
N GLN A 387 80.79 -5.23 89.78
CA GLN A 387 81.17 -3.86 89.38
C GLN A 387 80.57 -2.81 90.31
N LYS A 388 79.33 -2.98 90.78
CA LYS A 388 78.71 -2.07 91.75
C LYS A 388 79.34 -2.15 93.13
N ALA A 389 79.75 -3.34 93.56
CA ALA A 389 80.49 -3.52 94.81
C ALA A 389 81.88 -2.87 94.72
N GLU A 390 82.58 -3.01 93.60
CA GLU A 390 83.85 -2.34 93.35
C GLU A 390 83.69 -0.81 93.33
N GLU A 391 82.67 -0.28 92.64
CA GLU A 391 82.34 1.14 92.66
C GLU A 391 82.10 1.66 94.09
N TYR A 392 81.43 0.86 94.92
CA TYR A 392 81.18 1.20 96.33
C TYR A 392 82.47 1.25 97.15
N GLU A 393 83.33 0.24 97.03
CA GLU A 393 84.61 0.20 97.73
C GLU A 393 85.54 1.34 97.29
N LEU A 394 85.58 1.66 95.99
CA LEU A 394 86.32 2.82 95.47
C LEU A 394 85.76 4.14 96.00
N LYS A 395 84.43 4.32 96.06
CA LYS A 395 83.81 5.50 96.67
C LYS A 395 84.07 5.60 98.17
N LYS A 396 84.15 4.48 98.87
CA LYS A 396 84.51 4.42 100.30
C LYS A 396 85.97 4.78 100.51
N ALA A 397 86.87 4.25 99.68
CA ALA A 397 88.29 4.60 99.67
C ALA A 397 88.49 6.10 99.37
N GLN A 398 87.77 6.65 98.37
CA GLN A 398 87.80 8.07 98.05
C GLN A 398 87.38 8.93 99.25
N ARG A 399 86.29 8.57 99.94
CA ARG A 399 85.85 9.28 101.16
C ARG A 399 86.87 9.17 102.30
N ASN A 400 87.51 8.01 102.47
CA ASN A 400 88.56 7.83 103.46
C ASN A 400 89.79 8.70 103.16
N TRP A 401 90.26 8.71 101.92
CA TRP A 401 91.37 9.56 101.49
C TRP A 401 91.05 11.05 101.63
N LYS A 402 89.84 11.49 101.27
CA LYS A 402 89.38 12.87 101.52
C LYS A 402 89.49 13.22 103.01
N ARG A 403 89.00 12.33 103.89
CA ARG A 403 89.09 12.54 105.35
C ARG A 403 90.52 12.56 105.86
N LYS A 404 91.43 11.73 105.31
CA LYS A 404 92.86 11.75 105.66
C LYS A 404 93.52 13.07 105.23
N VAL A 405 93.18 13.60 104.07
CA VAL A 405 93.65 14.91 103.60
C VAL A 405 93.15 16.02 104.52
N GLU A 406 91.86 16.02 104.90
CA GLU A 406 91.31 16.98 105.87
C GLU A 406 92.03 16.94 107.23
N ILE A 407 92.35 15.74 107.74
CA ILE A 407 93.11 15.59 109.00
C ILE A 407 94.53 16.13 108.84
N ALA A 408 95.21 15.81 107.73
CA ALA A 408 96.56 16.31 107.46
C ALA A 408 96.59 17.84 107.32
N GLU A 409 95.60 18.43 106.65
CA GLU A 409 95.42 19.88 106.58
C GLU A 409 95.11 20.49 107.95
N GLY A 410 94.30 19.84 108.78
CA GLY A 410 94.01 20.26 110.15
C GLY A 410 95.26 20.23 111.05
N GLN A 411 96.07 19.18 110.95
CA GLN A 411 97.35 19.06 111.66
C GLN A 411 98.37 20.09 111.18
N LEU A 412 98.44 20.35 109.87
CA LEU A 412 99.28 21.40 109.32
C LEU A 412 98.87 22.78 109.86
N ARG A 413 97.56 23.07 109.94
CA ARG A 413 97.04 24.31 110.55
C ARG A 413 97.42 24.42 112.03
N LEU A 414 97.37 23.32 112.79
CA LEU A 414 97.77 23.30 114.21
C LEU A 414 99.27 23.56 114.39
N ILE A 415 100.12 22.92 113.59
CA ILE A 415 101.57 23.14 113.58
C ILE A 415 101.88 24.58 113.20
N GLN A 416 101.22 25.13 112.18
CA GLN A 416 101.36 26.54 111.79
C GLN A 416 100.94 27.49 112.93
N GLN A 417 99.87 27.18 113.68
CA GLN A 417 99.48 27.96 114.86
C GLN A 417 100.52 27.86 115.98
N GLN A 418 101.07 26.68 116.27
CA GLN A 418 102.12 26.48 117.26
C GLN A 418 103.40 27.25 116.90
N ILE A 419 103.79 27.25 115.62
CA ILE A 419 104.91 28.05 115.09
C ILE A 419 104.64 29.54 115.29
N ARG A 420 103.42 30.02 115.02
CA ARG A 420 103.03 31.43 115.26
C ARG A 420 103.08 31.81 116.74
N THR A 421 102.67 30.92 117.66
CA THR A 421 102.73 31.17 119.10
C THR A 421 104.16 31.18 119.64
N LEU A 422 105.02 30.27 119.17
CA LEU A 422 106.44 30.24 119.53
C LEU A 422 107.21 31.45 118.95
N ALA A 423 106.84 31.92 117.76
CA ALA A 423 107.37 33.14 117.18
C ALA A 423 107.00 34.38 118.04
N LYS A 424 105.78 34.47 118.55
CA LYS A 424 105.34 35.55 119.46
C LYS A 424 106.01 35.51 120.84
N ALA A 425 106.25 34.32 121.41
CA ALA A 425 106.93 34.16 122.70
C ALA A 425 108.42 34.52 122.65
N ARG A 426 109.06 34.41 121.48
CA ARG A 426 110.48 34.73 121.27
C ARG A 426 110.76 36.24 121.10
N GLU A 427 109.75 37.05 120.81
CA GLU A 427 109.89 38.51 120.65
C GLU A 427 109.80 39.30 121.96
N ALA A 428 109.26 38.71 123.05
CA ALA A 428 109.07 39.38 124.34
C ALA A 428 110.37 39.76 125.09
N PRO A 429 111.48 38.98 125.05
CA PRO A 429 112.72 39.38 125.72
C PRO A 429 113.63 40.29 124.86
N ARG A 430 113.35 40.42 123.56
CA ARG A 430 114.18 41.21 122.62
C ARG A 430 113.77 42.68 122.51
N ARG A 431 112.58 43.05 123.00
CA ARG A 431 112.11 44.45 123.02
C ARG A 431 112.63 45.23 124.23
N TRP A 432 112.96 44.57 125.34
CA TRP A 432 113.50 45.23 126.54
C TRP A 432 115.00 45.58 126.42
N VAL A 433 115.78 44.79 125.67
CA VAL A 433 117.23 45.00 125.50
C VAL A 433 117.57 45.99 124.36
N LYS A 434 116.62 46.31 123.47
CA LYS A 434 116.80 47.31 122.41
C LYS A 434 116.48 48.75 122.83
N GLU A 435 115.92 48.95 124.03
CA GLU A 435 115.52 50.26 124.57
C GLU A 435 116.63 50.99 125.35
N LEU A 436 117.75 50.31 125.71
CA LEU A 436 118.83 50.93 126.53
C LEU A 436 120.09 51.34 125.75
N GLN A 437 120.16 51.13 124.43
CA GLN A 437 121.42 51.24 123.67
C GLN A 437 121.34 52.08 122.38
N ARG A 438 120.31 52.93 122.25
CA ARG A 438 120.18 53.88 121.14
C ARG A 438 119.75 55.28 121.60
N GLN A 439 120.39 55.78 122.65
CA GLN A 439 120.75 57.20 122.72
C GLN A 439 122.21 57.30 122.28
N VAL A 440 122.52 58.31 121.46
CA VAL A 440 123.81 58.60 120.78
C VAL A 440 123.92 58.04 119.35
N ALA A 441 124.13 59.01 118.45
CA ALA A 441 124.60 58.95 117.05
C ALA A 441 123.56 58.92 115.91
N THR A 442 123.79 59.89 115.03
CA THR A 442 123.00 60.45 113.93
C THR A 442 123.37 59.77 112.57
N PRO A 443 123.07 60.31 111.36
CA PRO A 443 122.49 59.63 110.18
C PRO A 443 123.59 59.31 109.11
N PRO A 444 123.39 59.34 107.76
CA PRO A 444 122.39 58.82 106.82
C PRO A 444 122.98 57.82 105.77
N ASN A 445 122.12 57.34 104.85
CA ASN A 445 122.39 56.98 103.44
C ASN A 445 123.30 55.81 102.99
N SER A 446 122.74 55.07 102.01
CA SER A 446 123.35 54.58 100.76
C SER A 446 123.79 53.10 100.59
N PHE A 447 123.20 52.51 99.54
CA PHE A 447 123.77 51.58 98.55
C PHE A 447 124.50 50.30 99.00
N THR A 448 123.95 49.12 98.68
CA THR A 448 124.22 48.39 97.42
C THR A 448 123.71 46.93 97.42
N LYS A 449 123.18 46.56 96.25
CA LYS A 449 123.29 45.30 95.48
C LYS A 449 123.06 43.90 96.09
N SER A 450 122.29 43.18 95.26
CA SER A 450 122.43 41.77 94.85
C SER A 450 122.02 40.72 95.88
N ALA A 451 121.46 39.57 95.51
CA ALA A 451 120.84 39.06 94.31
C ALA A 451 120.18 37.72 94.71
N ALA A 452 119.19 37.32 93.93
CA ALA A 452 118.84 35.92 93.64
C ALA A 452 118.25 35.01 94.75
N ARG A 453 116.99 34.62 94.46
CA ARG A 453 116.45 33.25 94.43
C ARG A 453 116.31 32.44 95.73
N GLY A 454 115.12 31.86 95.88
CA GLY A 454 114.80 30.75 96.76
C GLY A 454 113.43 30.98 97.40
N SER A 455 112.33 30.55 96.79
CA SER A 455 111.76 29.19 96.79
C SER A 455 110.80 28.96 97.96
N GLU A 456 109.54 28.74 97.56
CA GLU A 456 108.55 27.82 98.13
C GLU A 456 107.93 28.04 99.52
N GLY A 457 106.59 28.03 99.51
CA GLY A 457 105.79 27.36 100.52
C GLY A 457 104.77 28.26 101.23
N GLY A 458 103.47 28.03 101.00
CA GLY A 458 102.46 28.46 101.97
C GLY A 458 101.06 28.74 101.46
N ALA A 459 100.32 27.66 101.17
CA ALA A 459 98.92 27.39 101.52
C ALA A 459 97.89 28.54 101.71
N MET A 460 96.75 28.30 101.03
CA MET A 460 95.35 28.44 101.49
C MET A 460 94.87 29.77 102.07
N TYR A 461 93.87 30.34 101.40
CA TYR A 461 92.62 30.72 102.05
C TYR A 461 91.42 30.31 101.19
N THR A 462 90.33 30.07 101.89
CA THR A 462 89.05 29.45 101.54
C THR A 462 88.04 30.41 100.94
N ASP A 463 87.02 29.80 100.33
CA ASP A 463 85.60 30.18 100.23
C ASP A 463 85.20 31.55 99.67
N ALA A 464 84.41 31.54 98.60
CA ALA A 464 82.95 31.71 98.66
C ALA A 464 82.40 31.97 97.24
N GLU A 465 81.12 31.63 97.05
CA GLU A 465 80.26 31.99 95.90
C GLU A 465 80.55 31.18 94.61
N GLY A 466 79.68 30.29 94.12
CA GLY A 466 78.23 30.28 94.19
C GLY A 466 77.64 31.10 93.05
N LYS A 467 77.49 30.49 91.87
CA LYS A 467 76.33 30.73 90.99
C LYS A 467 76.24 29.70 89.87
N TYR A 468 75.27 28.82 90.04
CA TYR A 468 74.51 28.21 88.98
C TYR A 468 73.69 29.32 88.30
N GLU A 469 73.49 29.23 86.99
CA GLU A 469 72.27 29.73 86.38
C GLU A 469 71.72 28.67 85.42
N VAL A 470 70.83 27.89 86.01
CA VAL A 470 69.70 27.25 85.35
C VAL A 470 68.70 28.34 84.99
N GLN A 471 68.26 28.43 83.74
CA GLN A 471 66.93 28.98 83.45
C GLN A 471 66.00 27.82 83.12
N VAL A 472 65.29 27.40 84.16
CA VAL A 472 63.99 26.73 84.06
C VAL A 472 62.96 27.85 84.09
N LYS A 473 61.99 27.82 83.17
CA LYS A 473 60.63 28.23 83.48
C LYS A 473 59.73 27.02 83.33
N LEU A 474 59.20 26.62 84.47
CA LEU A 474 58.02 25.79 84.66
C LEU A 474 56.77 26.58 84.20
N ASP A 475 55.84 25.91 83.51
CA ASP A 475 54.52 25.57 84.06
C ASP A 475 53.51 25.14 82.97
N GLY A 476 52.78 24.06 83.30
CA GLY A 476 51.45 23.60 82.89
C GLY A 476 50.80 24.02 81.56
N THR A 477 50.59 23.00 80.70
CA THR A 477 49.35 22.52 80.01
C THR A 477 48.22 23.49 79.59
N PRO A 478 47.29 23.08 78.70
CA PRO A 478 47.34 22.19 77.53
C PRO A 478 46.82 22.95 76.28
N VAL A 479 46.57 22.29 75.14
CA VAL A 479 45.34 22.44 74.33
C VAL A 479 45.46 21.66 73.02
N VAL A 480 44.47 20.81 72.84
CA VAL A 480 44.05 20.15 71.61
C VAL A 480 43.86 21.18 70.50
N GLY A 481 44.56 21.02 69.38
CA GLY A 481 44.44 21.88 68.21
C GLY A 481 44.51 21.07 66.94
N SER A 482 43.38 20.47 66.59
CA SER A 482 43.08 19.98 65.25
C SER A 482 43.51 20.96 64.15
N SER A 483 44.19 20.45 63.13
CA SER A 483 44.19 20.95 61.73
C SER A 483 45.01 19.93 60.94
N LYS A 484 44.44 19.03 60.12
CA LYS A 484 43.45 19.29 59.07
C LYS A 484 43.76 20.54 58.26
N ALA A 485 45.04 20.75 57.97
CA ALA A 485 45.50 21.63 56.91
C ALA A 485 46.99 21.33 56.69
N LEU A 486 47.29 20.35 55.84
CA LEU A 486 48.42 20.38 54.91
C LEU A 486 48.39 19.08 54.08
N LEU A 487 48.12 19.28 52.79
CA LEU A 487 48.49 18.43 51.65
C LEU A 487 47.48 17.38 51.16
N ASP A 488 46.29 17.89 50.82
CA ASP A 488 45.63 17.56 49.55
C ASP A 488 46.49 18.09 48.37
N ILE A 489 47.50 17.31 47.96
CA ILE A 489 48.15 17.45 46.64
C ILE A 489 48.34 16.06 46.05
N LYS A 490 47.23 15.39 45.70
CA LYS A 490 47.21 14.35 44.65
C LYS A 490 45.79 13.91 44.26
N ARG A 491 44.98 14.83 43.75
CA ARG A 491 43.78 14.47 42.98
C ARG A 491 43.65 15.31 41.71
N ARG A 492 44.63 15.14 40.82
CA ARG A 492 44.51 15.31 39.36
C ARG A 492 45.49 14.36 38.68
N ARG A 493 45.01 13.15 38.39
CA ARG A 493 45.35 12.34 37.22
C ARG A 493 44.32 11.24 37.06
#